data_AF-A0A1F8NH81-F1
#
_entry.id   AF-A0A1F8NH81-F1
#
_cell.length_a   1.000
_cell.length_b   1.000
_cell.length_c   1.000
_cell.angle_alpha   90.00
_cell.angle_beta   90.00
_cell.angle_gamma   90.00
#
_symmetry.space_group_name_H-M   'P 1'
#
loop_
_entity.id
_entity.type
_entity.pdbx_description
1 polymer ?
#
loop_
_entity_poly.entity_id
_entity_poly.type
_entity_poly.pdbx_seq_one_letter_code
_entity_poly.pdbx_strand_id
1 'polypeptide(L)'
;MRRFLSFLAIGSIFATLGEFLFCVLVRGSPSGYAFTLFAYPVLLTPAYALSRVADRVLRAPAAADLVYDLAMGTAGLMIEWFWIGNSPWANPSANQIGMFAFWATVFTMPRLLLAGRAELTAWRRTIAWSFGVFSAASILIGSLLPAGYRLFVLVWLVVVGYVGMELQIGAAIWITAHSERLSPVFQH
;
A
#
# COMPACT_ATOMS: atom_id res chain seq x y z
N MET A 1 19.43 10.37 2.91
CA MET A 1 18.22 11.10 3.32
C MET A 1 17.13 11.16 2.25
N ARG A 2 17.41 11.59 1.01
CA ARG A 2 16.38 11.76 -0.05
C ARG A 2 15.47 10.53 -0.29
N ARG A 3 16.05 9.33 -0.40
CA ARG A 3 15.27 8.08 -0.60
C ARG A 3 14.36 7.75 0.58
N PHE A 4 14.82 7.98 1.81
CA PHE A 4 14.01 7.79 3.02
C PHE A 4 12.81 8.73 3.02
N LEU A 5 13.02 10.04 2.81
CA LEU A 5 11.91 11.00 2.74
C LEU A 5 10.94 10.70 1.60
N SER A 6 11.45 10.25 0.43
CA SER A 6 10.59 9.83 -0.68
C SER A 6 9.78 8.59 -0.33
N PHE A 7 10.36 7.65 0.41
CA PHE A 7 9.67 6.45 0.87
C PHE A 7 8.50 6.82 1.79
N LEU A 8 8.76 7.68 2.78
CA LEU A 8 7.71 8.19 3.68
C LEU A 8 6.62 8.91 2.90
N ALA A 9 6.99 9.84 2.02
CA ALA A 9 6.04 10.64 1.25
C ALA A 9 5.15 9.78 0.35
N ILE A 10 5.73 8.83 -0.40
CA ILE A 10 4.96 7.95 -1.28
C ILE A 10 4.02 7.08 -0.44
N GLY A 11 4.51 6.46 0.64
CA GLY A 11 3.67 5.59 1.48
C GLY A 11 2.51 6.36 2.10
N SER A 12 2.78 7.57 2.59
CA SER A 12 1.74 8.47 3.12
C SER A 12 0.73 8.92 2.06
N ILE A 13 1.14 9.11 0.80
CA ILE A 13 0.20 9.40 -0.30
C ILE A 13 -0.74 8.21 -0.53
N PHE A 14 -0.20 6.99 -0.55
CA PHE A 14 -1.03 5.79 -0.67
C PHE A 14 -1.96 5.64 0.54
N ALA A 15 -1.51 5.91 1.76
CA ALA A 15 -2.36 5.83 2.95
C ALA A 15 -3.45 6.91 2.98
N THR A 16 -3.10 8.13 2.55
CA THR A 16 -3.96 9.32 2.58
C THR A 16 -5.31 9.08 1.93
N LEU A 17 -5.38 8.36 0.81
CA LEU A 17 -6.65 8.13 0.13
C LEU A 17 -7.64 7.37 1.03
N GLY A 18 -7.25 6.20 1.53
CA GLY A 18 -8.10 5.39 2.40
C GLY A 18 -8.55 6.17 3.63
N GLU A 19 -7.62 6.86 4.29
CA GLU A 19 -7.90 7.62 5.49
C GLU A 19 -8.79 8.84 5.23
N PHE A 20 -8.60 9.54 4.13
CA PHE A 20 -9.45 10.66 3.78
C PHE A 20 -10.89 10.19 3.54
N LEU A 21 -11.06 9.11 2.77
CA LEU A 21 -12.38 8.54 2.51
C LEU A 21 -13.06 8.10 3.82
N PHE A 22 -12.34 7.40 4.71
CA PHE A 22 -12.93 6.90 5.96
C PHE A 22 -13.07 7.97 7.06
N CYS A 23 -12.01 8.68 7.40
CA CYS A 23 -12.07 9.67 8.47
C CYS A 23 -12.92 10.87 8.08
N VAL A 24 -12.75 11.42 6.87
CA VAL A 24 -13.46 12.65 6.48
C VAL A 24 -14.83 12.34 5.91
N LEU A 25 -14.93 11.52 4.85
CA LEU A 25 -16.20 11.37 4.13
C LEU A 25 -17.20 10.44 4.84
N VAL A 26 -16.71 9.37 5.49
CA VAL A 26 -17.56 8.41 6.22
C VAL A 26 -17.81 8.86 7.66
N ARG A 27 -16.75 9.17 8.42
CA ARG A 27 -16.85 9.46 9.87
C ARG A 27 -17.04 10.95 10.20
N GLY A 28 -16.85 11.86 9.24
CA GLY A 28 -16.94 13.30 9.51
C GLY A 28 -15.92 13.81 10.52
N SER A 29 -14.76 13.16 10.62
CA SER A 29 -13.68 13.43 11.59
C SER A 29 -12.38 13.87 10.90
N PRO A 30 -12.24 15.17 10.58
CA PRO A 30 -10.99 15.73 10.06
C PRO A 30 -9.82 15.60 11.04
N SER A 31 -10.08 15.60 12.35
CA SER A 31 -9.05 15.40 13.38
C SER A 31 -8.49 13.98 13.35
N GLY A 32 -9.35 12.97 13.12
CA GLY A 32 -8.92 11.59 12.91
C GLY A 32 -8.02 11.47 11.68
N TYR A 33 -8.39 12.14 10.58
CA TYR A 33 -7.54 12.20 9.39
C TYR A 33 -6.20 12.90 9.68
N ALA A 34 -6.19 14.04 10.37
CA ALA A 34 -4.96 14.74 10.72
C ALA A 34 -4.02 13.88 11.59
N PHE A 35 -4.56 13.08 12.51
CA PHE A 35 -3.78 12.11 13.28
C PHE A 35 -3.11 11.07 12.36
N THR A 36 -3.85 10.55 11.37
CA THR A 36 -3.30 9.55 10.44
C THR A 36 -2.13 10.10 9.62
N LEU A 37 -2.20 11.37 9.19
CA LEU A 37 -1.11 12.04 8.47
C LEU A 37 0.20 12.06 9.26
N PHE A 38 0.14 12.06 10.59
CA PHE A 38 1.30 11.91 11.47
C PHE A 38 1.67 10.44 11.73
N ALA A 39 0.68 9.57 11.94
CA ALA A 39 0.89 8.16 12.26
C ALA A 39 1.61 7.39 11.13
N TYR A 40 1.24 7.62 9.86
CA TYR A 40 1.82 6.87 8.74
C TYR A 40 3.33 7.09 8.58
N PRO A 41 3.87 8.32 8.58
CA PRO A 41 5.33 8.53 8.59
C PRO A 41 6.06 7.80 9.72
N VAL A 42 5.45 7.73 10.91
CA VAL A 42 6.00 6.99 12.06
C VAL A 42 6.04 5.49 11.77
N LEU A 43 4.97 4.92 11.23
CA LEU A 43 4.90 3.49 10.85
C LEU A 43 5.80 3.14 9.65
N LEU A 44 5.93 4.06 8.69
CA LEU A 44 6.77 3.89 7.49
C LEU A 44 8.27 3.95 7.82
N THR A 45 8.65 4.56 8.93
CA THR A 45 10.06 4.66 9.35
C THR A 45 10.70 3.29 9.61
N PRO A 46 10.17 2.43 10.50
CA PRO A 46 10.68 1.07 10.65
C PRO A 46 10.46 0.22 9.39
N ALA A 47 9.36 0.43 8.66
CA ALA A 47 9.12 -0.28 7.40
C ALA A 47 10.22 -0.02 6.37
N TYR A 48 10.71 1.22 6.25
CA TYR A 48 11.85 1.53 5.41
C TYR A 48 13.11 0.77 5.84
N ALA A 49 13.41 0.71 7.13
CA ALA A 49 14.56 -0.04 7.64
C ALA A 49 14.44 -1.54 7.31
N LEU A 50 13.25 -2.12 7.52
CA LEU A 50 12.96 -3.52 7.19
C LEU A 50 13.09 -3.80 5.69
N SER A 51 12.74 -2.84 4.82
CA SER A 51 12.94 -2.99 3.37
C SER A 51 14.42 -3.18 3.03
N ARG A 52 15.31 -2.44 3.70
CA ARG A 52 16.75 -2.57 3.52
C ARG A 52 17.30 -3.88 4.10
N VAL A 53 16.66 -4.41 5.13
CA VAL A 53 17.00 -5.75 5.67
C VAL A 53 16.60 -6.83 4.67
N ALA A 54 15.41 -6.74 4.07
CA ALA A 54 14.97 -7.67 3.03
C ALA A 54 15.97 -7.71 1.87
N ASP A 55 16.43 -6.55 1.37
CA ASP A 55 17.46 -6.47 0.31
C ASP A 55 18.78 -7.17 0.67
N ARG A 56 19.17 -7.13 1.95
CA ARG A 56 20.45 -7.68 2.41
C ARG A 56 20.38 -9.18 2.63
N VAL A 57 19.25 -9.66 3.16
CA VAL A 57 19.03 -11.06 3.50
C VAL A 57 18.67 -11.86 2.24
N LEU A 58 17.76 -11.32 1.43
CA LEU A 58 17.26 -11.96 0.22
C LEU A 58 18.01 -11.38 -0.98
N ARG A 59 18.95 -12.16 -1.51
CA ARG A 59 19.83 -11.74 -2.62
C ARG A 59 19.09 -11.60 -3.96
N ALA A 60 17.91 -12.22 -4.09
CA ALA A 60 17.06 -12.11 -5.27
C ALA A 60 16.03 -10.97 -5.07
N PRO A 61 16.12 -9.85 -5.82
CA PRO A 61 15.19 -8.72 -5.72
C PRO A 61 13.70 -9.10 -5.72
N ALA A 62 13.28 -10.02 -6.60
CA ALA A 62 11.88 -10.43 -6.66
C ALA A 62 11.43 -11.17 -5.38
N ALA A 63 12.29 -12.03 -4.83
CA ALA A 63 12.02 -12.70 -3.56
C ALA A 63 12.00 -11.72 -2.40
N ALA A 64 12.91 -10.73 -2.39
CA ALA A 64 12.96 -9.68 -1.40
C ALA A 64 11.66 -8.86 -1.37
N ASP A 65 11.13 -8.51 -2.55
CA ASP A 65 9.88 -7.78 -2.67
C ASP A 65 8.67 -8.60 -2.23
N LEU A 66 8.57 -9.86 -2.66
CA LEU A 66 7.46 -10.75 -2.27
C LEU A 66 7.41 -10.98 -0.76
N VAL A 67 8.56 -11.30 -0.14
CA VAL A 67 8.61 -11.55 1.30
C VAL A 67 8.31 -10.27 2.07
N TYR A 68 8.84 -9.13 1.63
CA TYR A 68 8.57 -7.85 2.25
C TYR A 68 7.07 -7.52 2.20
N ASP A 69 6.45 -7.72 1.04
CA ASP A 69 5.04 -7.44 0.81
C ASP A 69 4.11 -8.25 1.72
N LEU A 70 4.29 -9.58 1.73
CA LEU A 70 3.54 -10.47 2.60
C LEU A 70 3.75 -10.17 4.08
N ALA A 71 4.99 -9.86 4.48
CA ALA A 71 5.32 -9.51 5.86
C ALA A 71 4.66 -8.20 6.28
N MET A 72 4.66 -7.18 5.42
CA MET A 72 4.09 -5.87 5.72
C MET A 72 2.56 -5.86 5.70
N GLY A 73 1.93 -6.56 4.76
CA GLY A 73 0.47 -6.77 4.78
C GLY A 73 0.03 -7.51 6.04
N THR A 74 0.77 -8.55 6.46
CA THR A 74 0.48 -9.28 7.70
C THR A 74 0.72 -8.41 8.94
N ALA A 75 1.81 -7.64 8.99
CA ALA A 75 2.07 -6.71 10.09
C ALA A 75 0.97 -5.65 10.20
N GLY A 76 0.47 -5.16 9.07
CA GLY A 76 -0.70 -4.30 9.01
C GLY A 76 -1.95 -4.95 9.60
N LEU A 77 -2.25 -6.20 9.26
CA LEU A 77 -3.32 -6.95 9.91
C LEU A 77 -3.12 -7.06 11.42
N MET A 78 -1.88 -7.25 11.91
CA MET A 78 -1.64 -7.26 13.36
C MET A 78 -1.97 -5.91 14.00
N ILE A 79 -1.65 -4.79 13.34
CA ILE A 79 -2.05 -3.45 13.79
C ILE A 79 -3.57 -3.34 13.85
N GLU A 80 -4.26 -3.77 12.79
CA GLU A 80 -5.73 -3.77 12.74
C GLU A 80 -6.34 -4.61 13.86
N TRP A 81 -5.80 -5.79 14.11
CA TRP A 81 -6.37 -6.75 15.04
C TRP A 81 -6.15 -6.37 16.51
N PHE A 82 -4.94 -5.90 16.84
CA PHE A 82 -4.53 -5.69 18.22
C PHE A 82 -4.58 -4.23 18.68
N TRP A 83 -4.46 -3.26 17.77
CA TRP A 83 -4.53 -1.84 18.11
C TRP A 83 -5.83 -1.16 17.68
N ILE A 84 -6.37 -1.50 16.50
CA ILE A 84 -7.58 -0.84 15.99
C ILE A 84 -8.85 -1.59 16.41
N GLY A 85 -8.78 -2.93 16.56
CA GLY A 85 -9.91 -3.78 16.96
C GLY A 85 -10.71 -4.36 15.80
N ASN A 86 -10.15 -4.40 14.59
CA ASN A 86 -10.77 -4.95 13.38
C ASN A 86 -10.45 -6.45 13.16
N SER A 87 -10.20 -7.18 14.23
CA SER A 87 -9.91 -8.63 14.12
C SER A 87 -11.14 -9.42 13.68
N PRO A 88 -10.97 -10.59 13.03
CA PRO A 88 -12.09 -11.44 12.62
C PRO A 88 -13.01 -11.88 13.77
N TRP A 89 -12.48 -11.95 15.00
CA TRP A 89 -13.24 -12.36 16.18
C TRP A 89 -13.91 -11.17 16.90
N ALA A 90 -13.37 -9.95 16.81
CA ALA A 90 -13.96 -8.77 17.42
C ALA A 90 -14.92 -8.03 16.46
N ASN A 91 -14.56 -7.98 15.18
CA ASN A 91 -15.35 -7.36 14.12
C ASN A 91 -15.40 -8.28 12.87
N PRO A 92 -16.28 -9.30 12.86
CA PRO A 92 -16.41 -10.23 11.73
C PRO A 92 -16.80 -9.56 10.40
N SER A 93 -17.34 -8.33 10.45
CA SER A 93 -17.72 -7.56 9.26
C SER A 93 -16.55 -6.81 8.61
N ALA A 94 -15.41 -6.72 9.30
CA ALA A 94 -14.22 -6.06 8.76
C ALA A 94 -13.63 -6.84 7.59
N ASN A 95 -13.36 -6.13 6.48
CA ASN A 95 -12.82 -6.74 5.28
C ASN A 95 -11.31 -6.99 5.41
N GLN A 96 -10.95 -8.20 5.81
CA GLN A 96 -9.55 -8.59 6.06
C GLN A 96 -8.68 -8.52 4.80
N ILE A 97 -9.26 -8.87 3.64
CA ILE A 97 -8.55 -8.82 2.35
C ILE A 97 -8.22 -7.37 1.98
N GLY A 98 -9.18 -6.46 2.14
CA GLY A 98 -8.98 -5.04 1.89
C GLY A 98 -7.98 -4.41 2.83
N MET A 99 -8.02 -4.76 4.12
CA MET A 99 -7.04 -4.26 5.10
C MET A 99 -5.64 -4.78 4.80
N PHE A 100 -5.48 -6.07 4.48
CA PHE A 100 -4.20 -6.61 4.05
C PHE A 100 -3.66 -5.85 2.84
N ALA A 101 -4.49 -5.71 1.79
CA ALA A 101 -4.10 -5.04 0.55
C ALA A 101 -3.75 -3.56 0.77
N PHE A 102 -4.49 -2.88 1.64
CA PHE A 102 -4.20 -1.51 2.02
C PHE A 102 -2.80 -1.40 2.66
N TRP A 103 -2.53 -2.20 3.70
CA TRP A 103 -1.28 -2.14 4.44
C TRP A 103 -0.08 -2.59 3.60
N ALA A 104 -0.22 -3.70 2.86
CA ALA A 104 0.79 -4.17 1.93
C ALA A 104 1.15 -3.08 0.91
N THR A 105 0.16 -2.46 0.26
CA THR A 105 0.38 -1.39 -0.70
C THR A 105 1.06 -0.17 -0.07
N VAL A 106 0.61 0.29 1.11
CA VAL A 106 1.19 1.47 1.79
C VAL A 106 2.68 1.28 2.08
N PHE A 107 3.10 0.07 2.47
CA PHE A 107 4.49 -0.22 2.81
C PHE A 107 5.34 -0.63 1.59
N THR A 108 4.80 -1.43 0.67
CA THR A 108 5.54 -2.02 -0.46
C THR A 108 5.64 -1.09 -1.66
N MET A 109 4.60 -0.31 -1.95
CA MET A 109 4.60 0.54 -3.13
C MET A 109 5.75 1.57 -3.16
N PRO A 110 6.11 2.25 -2.05
CA PRO A 110 7.25 3.15 -2.01
C PRO A 110 8.57 2.45 -2.34
N ARG A 111 8.73 1.20 -1.89
CA ARG A 111 9.90 0.36 -2.17
C ARG A 111 10.05 0.12 -3.67
N LEU A 112 8.98 -0.32 -4.34
CA LEU A 112 8.99 -0.62 -5.78
C LEU A 112 9.19 0.62 -6.64
N LEU A 113 8.50 1.72 -6.31
CA LEU A 113 8.61 2.97 -7.06
C LEU A 113 9.99 3.63 -6.93
N LEU A 114 10.73 3.33 -5.86
CA LEU A 114 12.09 3.82 -5.64
C LEU A 114 13.19 2.81 -6.06
N ALA A 115 12.83 1.54 -6.30
CA ALA A 115 13.76 0.51 -6.74
C ALA A 115 14.23 0.81 -8.16
N GLY A 116 15.43 1.38 -8.33
CA GLY A 116 16.02 1.91 -9.58
C GLY A 116 16.25 0.90 -10.73
N ARG A 117 15.36 -0.07 -10.87
CA ARG A 117 15.27 -1.13 -11.86
C ARG A 117 14.67 -0.60 -13.16
N ALA A 118 15.36 -0.85 -14.28
CA ALA A 118 14.99 -0.31 -15.58
C ALA A 118 13.68 -0.91 -16.09
N GLU A 119 13.50 -2.21 -15.88
CA GLU A 119 12.32 -3.00 -16.24
C GLU A 119 11.01 -2.48 -15.62
N LEU A 120 11.09 -1.75 -14.49
CA LEU A 120 9.93 -1.16 -13.82
C LEU A 120 9.62 0.27 -14.26
N THR A 121 10.43 0.89 -15.12
CA THR A 121 10.31 2.33 -15.40
C THR A 121 8.97 2.69 -16.05
N ALA A 122 8.53 1.93 -17.06
CA ALA A 122 7.22 2.12 -17.67
C ALA A 122 6.08 1.82 -16.68
N TRP A 123 6.27 0.81 -15.84
CA TRP A 123 5.28 0.36 -14.87
C TRP A 123 4.99 1.42 -13.79
N ARG A 124 6.00 2.17 -13.34
CA ARG A 124 5.83 3.25 -12.36
C ARG A 124 4.84 4.33 -12.83
N ARG A 125 4.88 4.65 -14.13
CA ARG A 125 3.95 5.60 -14.73
C ARG A 125 2.53 5.05 -14.71
N THR A 126 2.35 3.78 -15.05
CA THR A 126 1.04 3.10 -14.99
C THR A 126 0.44 3.16 -13.59
N ILE A 127 1.25 2.94 -12.56
CA ILE A 127 0.83 3.02 -11.15
C ILE A 127 0.41 4.42 -10.74
N ALA A 128 1.23 5.42 -11.08
CA ALA A 128 0.90 6.79 -10.75
C ALA A 128 -0.42 7.21 -11.40
N TRP A 129 -0.64 6.80 -12.65
CA TRP A 129 -1.90 7.05 -13.36
C TRP A 129 -3.07 6.27 -12.78
N SER A 130 -2.93 4.97 -12.55
CA SER A 130 -4.00 4.12 -12.02
C SER A 130 -4.41 4.58 -10.64
N PHE A 131 -3.44 4.88 -9.75
CA PHE A 131 -3.72 5.41 -8.42
C PHE A 131 -4.32 6.81 -8.47
N GLY A 132 -3.82 7.70 -9.34
CA GLY A 132 -4.36 9.04 -9.49
C GLY A 132 -5.81 9.05 -9.97
N VAL A 133 -6.13 8.26 -11.01
CA VAL A 133 -7.49 8.10 -11.53
C VAL A 133 -8.40 7.47 -10.47
N PHE A 134 -7.95 6.40 -9.82
CA PHE A 134 -8.70 5.74 -8.74
C PHE A 134 -8.98 6.70 -7.57
N SER A 135 -7.99 7.50 -7.16
CA SER A 135 -8.13 8.49 -6.10
C SER A 135 -9.17 9.55 -6.45
N ALA A 136 -9.04 10.15 -7.65
CA ALA A 136 -9.96 11.19 -8.12
C ALA A 136 -11.39 10.65 -8.24
N ALA A 137 -11.57 9.47 -8.83
CA ALA A 137 -12.87 8.83 -8.95
C ALA A 137 -13.48 8.52 -7.58
N SER A 138 -12.70 7.97 -6.64
CA SER A 138 -13.19 7.61 -5.30
C SER A 138 -13.59 8.83 -4.48
N ILE A 139 -12.82 9.91 -4.54
CA ILE A 139 -13.16 11.18 -3.86
C ILE A 139 -14.42 11.78 -4.47
N LEU A 140 -14.54 11.79 -5.80
CA LEU A 140 -15.72 12.30 -6.49
C LEU A 140 -16.98 11.50 -6.11
N ILE A 141 -16.90 10.16 -6.21
CA ILE A 141 -18.01 9.27 -5.84
C ILE A 141 -18.38 9.48 -4.36
N GLY A 142 -17.40 9.49 -3.45
CA GLY A 142 -17.64 9.69 -2.02
C GLY A 142 -18.30 11.03 -1.69
N SER A 143 -17.92 12.10 -2.41
CA SER A 143 -18.45 13.44 -2.19
C SER A 143 -19.89 13.59 -2.71
N LEU A 144 -20.24 12.89 -3.79
CA LEU A 144 -21.58 12.91 -4.37
C LEU A 144 -22.56 11.95 -3.69
N LEU A 145 -22.07 10.95 -2.96
CA LEU A 145 -22.91 9.97 -2.29
C LEU A 145 -23.66 10.56 -1.07
N PRO A 146 -24.96 10.23 -0.90
CA PRO A 146 -25.67 10.50 0.34
C PRO A 146 -25.04 9.74 1.52
N ALA A 147 -25.03 10.36 2.70
CA ALA A 147 -24.32 9.85 3.88
C ALA A 147 -24.63 8.38 4.22
N GLY A 148 -25.89 7.96 4.10
CA GLY A 148 -26.32 6.59 4.39
C GLY A 148 -25.70 5.50 3.52
N TYR A 149 -25.21 5.85 2.33
CA TYR A 149 -24.57 4.89 1.41
C TYR A 149 -23.04 4.95 1.42
N ARG A 150 -22.46 6.00 2.02
CA ARG A 150 -21.01 6.26 1.94
C ARG A 150 -20.18 5.11 2.51
N LEU A 151 -20.54 4.61 3.70
CA LEU A 151 -19.77 3.54 4.34
C LEU A 151 -19.67 2.32 3.41
N PHE A 152 -20.80 1.80 2.96
CA PHE A 152 -20.83 0.60 2.13
C PHE A 152 -20.04 0.79 0.82
N VAL A 153 -20.32 1.87 0.08
CA VAL A 153 -19.70 2.09 -1.23
C VAL A 153 -18.20 2.39 -1.10
N LEU A 154 -17.81 3.25 -0.15
CA LEU A 154 -16.40 3.63 0.02
C LEU A 154 -15.54 2.49 0.56
N VAL A 155 -16.08 1.64 1.45
CA VAL A 155 -15.38 0.41 1.87
C VAL A 155 -15.04 -0.44 0.66
N TRP A 156 -16.02 -0.74 -0.19
CA TRP A 156 -15.78 -1.60 -1.35
C TRP A 156 -14.92 -0.94 -2.43
N LEU A 157 -15.03 0.38 -2.63
CA LEU A 157 -14.11 1.10 -3.51
C LEU A 157 -12.66 1.01 -3.03
N VAL A 158 -12.43 1.19 -1.72
CA VAL A 158 -11.10 1.00 -1.11
C VAL A 158 -10.63 -0.44 -1.30
N VAL A 159 -11.44 -1.44 -0.95
CA VAL A 159 -11.09 -2.87 -1.12
C VAL A 159 -10.67 -3.16 -2.56
N VAL A 160 -11.52 -2.81 -3.54
CA VAL A 160 -11.25 -3.07 -4.96
C VAL A 160 -10.01 -2.29 -5.43
N GLY A 161 -9.87 -1.04 -5.02
CA GLY A 161 -8.74 -0.20 -5.43
C GLY A 161 -7.41 -0.71 -4.91
N TYR A 162 -7.30 -1.02 -3.61
CA TYR A 162 -6.05 -1.53 -3.04
C TYR A 162 -5.76 -2.97 -3.47
N VAL A 163 -6.77 -3.83 -3.64
CA VAL A 163 -6.55 -5.14 -4.29
C VAL A 163 -6.03 -4.96 -5.71
N GLY A 164 -6.53 -3.97 -6.46
CA GLY A 164 -5.99 -3.60 -7.77
C GLY A 164 -4.54 -3.10 -7.72
N MET A 165 -4.13 -2.41 -6.65
CA MET A 165 -2.74 -2.01 -6.43
C MET A 165 -1.85 -3.22 -6.09
N GLU A 166 -2.33 -4.14 -5.26
CA GLU A 166 -1.66 -5.41 -4.95
C GLU A 166 -1.44 -6.27 -6.21
N LEU A 167 -2.42 -6.35 -7.11
CA LEU A 167 -2.24 -7.02 -8.38
C LEU A 167 -1.13 -6.38 -9.23
N GLN A 168 -1.02 -5.05 -9.20
CA GLN A 168 0.08 -4.38 -9.87
C GLN A 168 1.41 -4.69 -9.16
N ILE A 169 1.48 -4.68 -7.83
CA ILE A 169 2.67 -5.07 -7.04
C ILE A 169 3.11 -6.49 -7.44
N GLY A 170 2.18 -7.44 -7.46
CA GLY A 170 2.44 -8.81 -7.93
C GLY A 170 2.96 -8.85 -9.37
N ALA A 171 2.42 -8.02 -10.27
CA ALA A 171 2.93 -7.91 -11.63
C ALA A 171 4.36 -7.34 -11.69
N ALA A 172 4.71 -6.35 -10.86
CA ALA A 172 6.07 -5.82 -10.76
C ALA A 172 7.06 -6.85 -10.23
N ILE A 173 6.66 -7.63 -9.23
CA ILE A 173 7.44 -8.75 -8.68
C ILE A 173 7.66 -9.80 -9.77
N TRP A 174 6.61 -10.15 -10.51
CA TRP A 174 6.70 -11.10 -11.63
C TRP A 174 7.64 -10.63 -12.73
N ILE A 175 7.53 -9.36 -13.17
CA ILE A 175 8.43 -8.76 -14.17
C ILE A 175 9.88 -8.87 -13.69
N THR A 176 10.13 -8.51 -12.42
CA THR A 176 11.47 -8.58 -11.81
C THR A 176 11.99 -10.03 -11.83
N ALA A 177 11.18 -11.00 -11.38
CA ALA A 177 11.56 -12.41 -11.37
C ALA A 177 11.85 -12.97 -12.77
N HIS A 178 11.11 -12.51 -13.78
CA HIS A 178 11.33 -12.91 -15.16
C HIS A 178 12.64 -12.31 -15.71
N SER A 179 12.91 -11.03 -15.44
CA SER A 179 14.16 -10.37 -15.81
C SER A 179 15.39 -11.00 -15.17
N GLU A 180 15.28 -11.46 -13.91
CA GLU A 180 16.34 -12.20 -13.21
C GLU A 180 16.69 -13.51 -13.94
N ARG A 181 15.70 -14.25 -14.45
CA ARG A 181 15.92 -15.51 -15.18
C ARG A 181 16.58 -15.31 -16.55
N LEU A 182 16.28 -14.19 -17.20
CA LEU A 182 16.80 -13.86 -18.54
C LEU A 182 18.22 -13.26 -18.52
N SER A 183 18.79 -13.03 -17.33
CA SER A 183 20.12 -12.42 -17.16
C SER A 183 21.17 -13.42 -16.65
N PRO A 184 21.46 -14.55 -17.34
CA PRO A 184 22.42 -15.55 -16.86
C PRO A 184 23.90 -15.09 -16.95
N VAL A 185 24.18 -13.83 -17.32
CA VAL A 185 25.54 -13.38 -17.71
C VAL A 185 26.45 -13.04 -16.52
N PHE A 186 25.97 -13.03 -15.26
CA PHE A 186 26.82 -12.72 -14.10
C PHE A 186 26.62 -13.68 -12.91
N GLN A 187 26.65 -14.99 -13.16
CA GLN A 187 26.75 -16.02 -12.10
C GLN A 187 28.15 -16.66 -12.03
N HIS A 188 29.21 -15.88 -12.26
CA HIS A 188 30.58 -16.24 -11.92
C HIS A 188 31.21 -15.16 -11.05
#